data_AF-A0A7V6PF82-F1
#
_entry.id   AF-A0A7V6PF82-F1
#
_cell.length_a   1.000
_cell.length_b   1.000
_cell.length_c   1.000
_cell.angle_alpha   90.00
_cell.angle_beta   90.00
_cell.angle_gamma   90.00
#
_symmetry.space_group_name_H-M   'P 1'
#
loop_
_entity.id
_entity.type
_entity.pdbx_description
1 polymer ?
#
loop_
_entity_poly.entity_id
_entity_poly.type
_entity_poly.pdbx_seq_one_letter_code
_entity_poly.pdbx_strand_id
1 'polypeptide(L)'
;MSDGDWISISEAAARLTAMGDLVERSTLSRYLKQHSEAIELRDDGKARLVEFNTLVAHRNENIRIRVAPPTTRTIAAQGNFNPAPRFSGSQSDGAARKAQADAELREMDLAERRKTLTKVSEVDRAGRDAVALMQSAFERALETEAANASVKYGFDERATRMVLKAFVRKGLEVFNQTILGRIDAMRQRDEADTSDEPKEESEQI
;
A
#
# COMPACT_ATOMS: atom_id res chain seq x y z
N MET A 1 -18.51 21.00 7.99
CA MET A 1 -19.41 20.16 7.18
C MET A 1 -18.98 20.39 5.75
N SER A 2 -18.15 19.51 5.23
CA SER A 2 -17.67 19.61 3.85
C SER A 2 -18.82 19.19 2.96
N ASP A 3 -19.36 20.10 2.14
CA ASP A 3 -20.25 19.72 1.04
C ASP A 3 -19.51 18.67 0.20
N GLY A 4 -19.96 17.42 0.25
CA GLY A 4 -19.36 16.34 -0.52
C GLY A 4 -19.36 16.73 -2.00
N ASP A 5 -18.21 16.66 -2.65
CA ASP A 5 -18.06 17.00 -4.07
C ASP A 5 -18.67 15.86 -4.92
N TRP A 6 -20.00 15.86 -5.01
CA TRP A 6 -20.80 14.91 -5.78
C TRP A 6 -20.75 15.27 -7.25
N ILE A 7 -19.97 14.53 -8.02
CA ILE A 7 -19.75 14.78 -9.44
C ILE A 7 -20.23 13.61 -10.28
N SER A 8 -20.52 13.87 -11.56
CA SER A 8 -20.92 12.81 -12.49
C SER A 8 -19.79 11.81 -12.73
N ILE A 9 -20.09 10.54 -13.02
CA ILE A 9 -19.08 9.51 -13.35
C ILE A 9 -18.15 9.98 -14.50
N SER A 10 -18.70 10.66 -15.50
CA SER A 10 -17.94 11.22 -16.62
C SER A 10 -16.94 12.28 -16.17
N GLU A 11 -17.35 13.16 -15.27
CA GLU A 11 -16.50 14.21 -14.70
C GLU A 11 -15.45 13.61 -13.75
N ALA A 12 -15.82 12.62 -12.95
CA ALA A 12 -14.90 11.88 -12.09
C ALA A 12 -13.78 11.21 -12.89
N ALA A 13 -14.10 10.57 -14.02
CA ALA A 13 -13.10 9.95 -14.89
C ALA A 13 -12.12 11.00 -15.47
N ALA A 14 -12.63 12.16 -15.89
CA ALA A 14 -11.81 13.25 -16.40
C ALA A 14 -10.87 13.81 -15.32
N ARG A 15 -11.39 14.04 -14.10
CA ARG A 15 -10.58 14.53 -12.96
C ARG A 15 -9.55 13.50 -12.49
N LEU A 16 -9.90 12.21 -12.40
CA LEU A 16 -8.95 11.13 -12.09
C LEU A 16 -7.82 11.08 -13.13
N THR A 17 -8.16 11.19 -14.41
CA THR A 17 -7.18 11.20 -15.50
C THR A 17 -6.26 12.43 -15.42
N ALA A 18 -6.79 13.60 -15.05
CA ALA A 18 -5.99 14.80 -14.83
C ALA A 18 -5.02 14.66 -13.64
N MET A 19 -5.35 13.84 -12.64
CA MET A 19 -4.46 13.52 -11.52
C MET A 19 -3.46 12.39 -11.81
N GLY A 20 -3.44 11.87 -13.05
CA GLY A 20 -2.53 10.81 -13.47
C GLY A 20 -3.11 9.38 -13.39
N ASP A 21 -4.37 9.22 -12.97
CA ASP A 21 -5.08 7.94 -13.00
C ASP A 21 -5.87 7.82 -14.30
N LEU A 22 -5.22 7.29 -15.35
CA LEU A 22 -5.77 7.13 -16.71
C LEU A 22 -6.96 6.15 -16.70
N VAL A 23 -8.18 6.68 -16.61
CA VAL A 23 -9.41 5.88 -16.49
C VAL A 23 -10.49 6.40 -17.42
N GLU A 24 -11.02 5.49 -18.23
CA GLU A 24 -12.19 5.77 -19.07
C GLU A 24 -13.51 5.60 -18.31
N ARG A 25 -14.56 6.32 -18.74
CA ARG A 25 -15.90 6.30 -18.15
C ARG A 25 -16.47 4.88 -17.97
N SER A 26 -16.29 4.00 -18.95
CA SER A 26 -16.76 2.62 -18.94
C SER A 26 -16.06 1.80 -17.85
N THR A 27 -14.74 1.93 -17.75
CA THR A 27 -13.89 1.31 -16.73
C THR A 27 -14.27 1.80 -15.34
N LEU A 28 -14.47 3.11 -15.18
CA LEU A 28 -14.90 3.67 -13.90
C LEU A 28 -16.30 3.19 -13.50
N SER A 29 -17.24 3.12 -14.45
CA SER A 29 -18.58 2.59 -14.16
C SER A 29 -18.56 1.12 -13.76
N ARG A 30 -17.66 0.31 -14.33
CA ARG A 30 -17.50 -1.10 -13.95
C ARG A 30 -16.92 -1.21 -12.54
N TYR A 31 -15.91 -0.41 -12.25
CA TYR A 31 -15.27 -0.33 -10.94
C TYR A 31 -16.28 0.05 -9.84
N LEU A 32 -17.08 1.09 -10.07
CA LEU A 32 -18.12 1.52 -9.14
C LEU A 32 -19.21 0.45 -8.91
N LYS A 33 -19.53 -0.35 -9.93
CA LYS A 33 -20.46 -1.47 -9.79
C LYS A 33 -19.86 -2.63 -8.98
N GLN A 34 -18.56 -2.86 -9.09
CA GLN A 34 -17.85 -3.89 -8.33
C GLN A 34 -17.66 -3.50 -6.85
N HIS A 35 -17.55 -2.21 -6.56
CA HIS A 35 -17.33 -1.67 -5.22
C HIS A 35 -18.54 -0.87 -4.69
N SER A 36 -19.75 -1.28 -5.06
CA SER A 36 -20.99 -0.58 -4.67
C SER A 36 -21.30 -0.66 -3.16
N GLU A 37 -20.65 -1.57 -2.44
CA GLU A 37 -20.77 -1.69 -0.99
C GLU A 37 -19.89 -0.68 -0.23
N ALA A 38 -18.84 -0.17 -0.88
CA ALA A 38 -17.85 0.72 -0.26
C ALA A 38 -17.93 2.17 -0.75
N ILE A 39 -18.51 2.41 -1.94
CA ILE A 39 -18.66 3.73 -2.54
C ILE A 39 -20.15 3.99 -2.76
N GLU A 40 -20.65 5.08 -2.18
CA GLU A 40 -22.03 5.50 -2.39
C GLU A 40 -22.23 6.08 -3.79
N LEU A 41 -23.30 5.63 -4.46
CA LEU A 41 -23.77 6.19 -5.71
C LEU A 41 -25.13 6.84 -5.49
N ARG A 42 -25.29 8.07 -5.98
CA ARG A 42 -26.56 8.78 -5.98
C ARG A 42 -27.07 8.94 -7.40
N ASP A 43 -28.34 8.63 -7.62
CA ASP A 43 -29.01 8.91 -8.90
C ASP A 43 -29.66 10.30 -8.84
N ASP A 44 -29.33 11.17 -9.81
CA ASP A 44 -29.90 12.52 -9.97
C ASP A 44 -30.84 12.61 -11.19
N GLY A 45 -31.42 11.48 -11.61
CA GLY A 45 -32.34 11.36 -12.75
C GLY A 45 -31.71 11.55 -14.14
N LYS A 46 -30.64 12.33 -14.27
CA LYS A 46 -29.89 12.54 -15.54
C LYS A 46 -28.52 11.89 -15.55
N ALA A 47 -27.89 11.74 -14.37
CA ALA A 47 -26.59 11.13 -14.22
C ALA A 47 -26.46 10.43 -12.87
N ARG A 48 -25.53 9.48 -12.81
CA ARG A 48 -25.03 8.92 -11.56
C ARG A 48 -23.95 9.83 -11.01
N LEU A 49 -24.14 10.23 -9.76
CA LEU A 49 -23.22 11.03 -8.98
C LEU A 49 -22.42 10.14 -8.04
N VAL A 50 -21.15 10.48 -7.89
CA VAL A 50 -20.21 9.86 -6.97
C VAL A 50 -19.48 10.94 -6.22
N GLU A 51 -19.23 10.73 -4.93
CA GLU A 51 -18.42 11.63 -4.14
C GLU A 51 -16.94 11.47 -4.53
N PHE A 52 -16.34 12.55 -5.04
CA PHE A 52 -15.01 12.50 -5.64
C PHE A 52 -13.92 12.09 -4.64
N ASN A 53 -13.92 12.67 -3.43
CA ASN A 53 -12.88 12.41 -2.44
C ASN A 53 -12.88 10.96 -1.96
N THR A 54 -14.06 10.40 -1.73
CA THR A 54 -14.25 9.00 -1.32
C THR A 54 -13.81 8.05 -2.43
N LEU A 55 -14.11 8.37 -3.70
CA LEU A 55 -13.64 7.61 -4.86
C LEU A 55 -12.10 7.61 -4.97
N VAL A 56 -11.46 8.77 -4.79
CA VAL A 56 -10.00 8.90 -4.86
C VAL A 56 -9.31 8.10 -3.75
N ALA A 57 -9.79 8.22 -2.52
CA ALA A 57 -9.25 7.47 -1.38
C ALA A 57 -9.36 5.96 -1.62
N HIS A 58 -10.55 5.48 -2.00
CA HIS A 58 -10.78 4.06 -2.24
C HIS A 58 -9.93 3.54 -3.41
N ARG A 59 -9.74 4.31 -4.48
CA ARG A 59 -8.88 3.93 -5.61
C ARG A 59 -7.40 3.90 -5.23
N ASN A 60 -6.91 4.85 -4.44
CA ASN A 60 -5.54 4.86 -3.94
C ASN A 60 -5.24 3.65 -3.03
N GLU A 61 -6.22 3.20 -2.26
CA GLU A 61 -6.09 2.03 -1.39
C GLU A 61 -6.10 0.71 -2.17
N ASN A 62 -6.95 0.61 -3.20
CA ASN A 62 -7.19 -0.66 -3.90
C ASN A 62 -6.41 -0.84 -5.21
N ILE A 63 -5.95 0.26 -5.82
CA ILE A 63 -5.25 0.24 -7.10
C ILE A 63 -3.84 0.75 -6.85
N ARG A 64 -2.84 -0.10 -7.13
CA ARG A 64 -1.46 0.36 -7.28
C ARG A 64 -1.40 1.23 -8.53
N ILE A 65 -1.62 2.53 -8.35
CA ILE A 65 -1.44 3.53 -9.39
C ILE A 65 0.06 3.57 -9.68
N ARG A 66 0.50 2.85 -10.72
CA ARG A 66 1.79 3.14 -11.33
C ARG A 66 1.62 4.51 -11.96
N VAL A 67 2.16 5.54 -11.31
CA VAL A 67 2.28 6.88 -11.90
C VAL A 67 3.15 6.69 -13.13
N ALA A 68 2.50 6.51 -14.29
CA ALA A 68 3.21 6.50 -15.55
C ALA A 68 3.78 7.91 -15.72
N PRO A 69 5.09 8.06 -15.98
CA PRO A 69 5.66 9.38 -16.23
C PRO A 69 4.88 10.06 -17.36
N PRO A 70 4.71 11.39 -17.31
CA PRO A 70 3.95 12.13 -18.31
C PRO A 70 4.65 11.97 -19.66
N THR A 71 4.20 10.97 -20.42
CA THR A 71 4.66 10.78 -21.79
C THR A 71 3.82 11.74 -22.59
N THR A 72 4.45 12.82 -23.04
CA THR A 72 3.93 13.73 -24.06
C THR A 72 3.59 12.88 -25.29
N ARG A 73 2.35 12.42 -25.39
CA ARG A 73 1.86 11.73 -26.58
C ARG A 73 1.59 12.79 -27.63
N THR A 74 2.58 13.04 -28.48
CA THR A 74 2.36 13.57 -29.81
C THR A 74 1.36 12.66 -30.53
N ILE A 75 0.32 13.28 -31.09
CA ILE A 75 -0.69 12.64 -31.93
C ILE A 75 0.02 12.12 -33.19
N ALA A 76 0.40 10.85 -33.20
CA ALA A 76 0.89 10.18 -34.38
C ALA A 76 0.48 8.70 -34.37
N ALA A 77 -0.12 8.29 -35.48
CA ALA A 77 -0.44 6.94 -35.92
C ALA A 77 -1.52 6.17 -35.15
N GLN A 78 -2.67 6.02 -35.83
CA GLN A 78 -3.63 4.94 -35.65
C GLN A 78 -2.89 3.58 -35.73
N GLY A 79 -2.41 3.08 -34.60
CA GLY A 79 -2.01 1.70 -34.45
C GLY A 79 -3.24 0.84 -34.24
N ASN A 80 -3.45 -0.16 -35.09
CA ASN A 80 -4.45 -1.20 -34.92
C ASN A 80 -4.44 -1.71 -33.47
N PHE A 81 -5.47 -1.39 -32.70
CA PHE A 81 -5.80 -2.12 -31.49
C PHE A 81 -6.08 -3.57 -31.90
N ASN A 82 -5.12 -4.46 -31.70
CA ASN A 82 -5.39 -5.88 -31.79
C ASN A 82 -6.24 -6.24 -30.56
N PRO A 83 -7.54 -6.52 -30.70
CA PRO A 83 -8.37 -6.85 -29.55
C PRO A 83 -7.82 -8.14 -28.93
N ALA A 84 -7.65 -8.14 -27.60
CA ALA A 84 -7.24 -9.34 -26.87
C ALA A 84 -8.08 -10.54 -27.29
N PRO A 85 -7.48 -11.75 -27.44
CA PRO A 85 -8.20 -12.93 -27.89
C PRO A 85 -9.38 -13.17 -26.95
N ARG A 86 -10.58 -13.23 -27.52
CA ARG A 86 -11.81 -13.52 -26.78
C ARG A 86 -11.63 -14.86 -26.09
N PHE A 87 -11.78 -14.85 -24.77
CA PHE A 87 -11.72 -16.02 -23.90
C PHE A 87 -12.55 -17.19 -24.46
N SER A 88 -11.90 -18.32 -24.78
CA SER A 88 -12.53 -19.52 -25.35
C SER A 88 -12.99 -20.55 -24.31
N GLY A 89 -13.16 -20.17 -23.04
CA GLY A 89 -13.64 -21.08 -22.01
C GLY A 89 -15.12 -21.39 -22.20
N SER A 90 -15.48 -22.68 -22.14
CA SER A 90 -16.87 -23.14 -22.14
C SER A 90 -17.62 -22.62 -20.90
N GLN A 91 -18.95 -22.60 -20.93
CA GLN A 91 -19.76 -22.13 -19.80
C GLN A 91 -19.47 -22.84 -18.47
N SER A 92 -18.95 -24.07 -18.51
CA SER A 92 -18.51 -24.80 -17.31
C SER A 92 -17.27 -24.19 -16.65
N ASP A 93 -16.35 -23.61 -17.42
CA ASP A 93 -15.16 -22.92 -16.90
C ASP A 93 -15.56 -21.59 -16.22
N GLY A 94 -16.56 -20.90 -16.76
CA GLY A 94 -17.15 -19.73 -16.10
C GLY A 94 -17.84 -20.06 -14.77
N ALA A 95 -18.56 -21.18 -14.70
CA ALA A 95 -19.22 -21.63 -13.47
C ALA A 95 -18.21 -22.06 -12.39
N ALA A 96 -17.14 -22.75 -12.78
CA ALA A 96 -16.06 -23.17 -11.87
C ALA A 96 -15.34 -21.96 -11.26
N ARG A 97 -14.99 -20.95 -12.07
CA ARG A 97 -14.37 -19.71 -11.58
C ARG A 97 -15.27 -18.92 -10.65
N LYS A 98 -16.57 -18.86 -10.95
CA LYS A 98 -17.55 -18.22 -10.07
C LYS A 98 -17.67 -18.96 -8.74
N ALA A 99 -17.77 -20.29 -8.76
CA ALA A 99 -17.84 -21.09 -7.55
C ALA A 99 -16.58 -20.95 -6.69
N GLN A 100 -15.40 -20.86 -7.33
CA GLN A 100 -14.14 -20.65 -6.63
C GLN A 100 -14.04 -19.25 -6.01
N ALA A 101 -14.42 -18.21 -6.75
CA ALA A 101 -14.49 -16.85 -6.19
C ALA A 101 -15.51 -16.76 -5.04
N ASP A 102 -16.67 -17.40 -5.17
CA ASP A 102 -17.69 -17.45 -4.12
C ASP A 102 -17.24 -18.28 -2.90
N ALA A 103 -16.30 -19.21 -3.07
CA ALA A 103 -15.68 -19.98 -1.98
C ALA A 103 -14.60 -19.14 -1.26
N GLU A 104 -13.72 -18.48 -2.02
CA GLU A 104 -12.71 -17.57 -1.49
C GLU A 104 -13.34 -16.41 -0.70
N LEU A 105 -14.45 -15.85 -1.18
CA LEU A 105 -15.17 -14.77 -0.50
C LEU A 105 -15.80 -15.23 0.82
N ARG A 106 -16.31 -16.47 0.87
CA ARG A 106 -16.82 -17.07 2.12
C ARG A 106 -15.70 -17.40 3.11
N GLU A 107 -14.53 -17.80 2.63
CA GLU A 107 -13.36 -18.03 3.48
C GLU A 107 -12.87 -16.72 4.10
N MET A 108 -12.87 -15.63 3.32
CA MET A 108 -12.55 -14.29 3.81
C MET A 108 -13.57 -13.78 4.85
N ASP A 109 -14.88 -13.93 4.62
CA ASP A 109 -15.92 -13.57 5.62
C ASP A 109 -15.76 -14.41 6.91
N LEU A 110 -15.45 -15.70 6.78
CA LEU A 110 -15.23 -16.57 7.92
C LEU A 110 -13.95 -16.20 8.69
N ALA A 111 -12.89 -15.76 8.00
CA ALA A 111 -11.67 -15.23 8.60
C ALA A 111 -11.89 -13.85 9.26
N GLU A 112 -12.76 -13.00 8.71
CA GLU A 112 -13.14 -11.72 9.30
C GLU A 112 -13.93 -11.94 10.60
N ARG A 113 -14.90 -12.87 10.59
CA ARG A 113 -15.66 -13.28 11.79
C ARG A 113 -14.78 -13.91 12.85
N ARG A 114 -13.74 -14.63 12.45
CA ARG A 114 -12.71 -15.19 13.36
C ARG A 114 -11.70 -14.14 13.83
N LYS A 115 -11.80 -12.89 13.37
CA LYS A 115 -10.88 -11.77 13.67
C LYS A 115 -9.42 -12.11 13.34
N THR A 116 -9.20 -12.98 12.36
CA THR A 116 -7.85 -13.38 11.90
C THR A 116 -7.34 -12.50 10.77
N LEU A 117 -8.18 -11.63 10.21
CA LEU A 117 -7.81 -10.60 9.25
C LEU A 117 -7.58 -9.26 9.97
N THR A 118 -6.35 -8.75 9.93
CA THR A 118 -6.01 -7.39 10.37
C THR A 118 -5.63 -6.57 9.16
N LYS A 119 -6.16 -5.34 9.05
CA LYS A 119 -5.82 -4.46 7.93
C LYS A 119 -4.33 -4.10 8.01
N VAL A 120 -3.64 -4.14 6.86
CA VAL A 120 -2.21 -3.79 6.79
C VAL A 120 -1.95 -2.38 7.33
N SER A 121 -2.85 -1.43 7.04
CA SER A 121 -2.77 -0.06 7.54
C SER A 121 -2.89 0.05 9.06
N GLU A 122 -3.69 -0.83 9.68
CA GLU A 122 -3.81 -0.89 11.14
C GLU A 122 -2.53 -1.43 11.77
N VAL A 123 -1.94 -2.48 11.20
CA VAL A 123 -0.65 -3.04 11.66
C VAL A 123 0.48 -2.02 11.52
N ASP A 124 0.57 -1.33 10.38
CA ASP A 124 1.58 -0.29 10.16
C ASP A 124 1.42 0.87 11.15
N ARG A 125 0.19 1.35 11.35
CA ARG A 125 -0.09 2.39 12.35
C ARG A 125 0.28 1.93 13.76
N ALA A 126 -0.19 0.75 14.18
CA ALA A 126 0.09 0.20 15.50
C ALA A 126 1.60 -0.01 15.71
N GLY A 127 2.32 -0.43 14.66
CA GLY A 127 3.78 -0.56 14.67
C GLY A 127 4.47 0.78 14.93
N ARG A 128 4.09 1.84 14.19
CA ARG A 128 4.66 3.19 14.39
C ARG A 128 4.35 3.75 15.78
N ASP A 129 3.12 3.58 16.25
CA ASP A 129 2.69 4.03 17.57
C ASP A 129 3.46 3.28 18.67
N ALA A 130 3.65 1.96 18.53
CA ALA A 130 4.43 1.16 19.47
C ALA A 130 5.90 1.62 19.54
N VAL A 131 6.54 1.89 18.39
CA VAL A 131 7.91 2.40 18.34
C VAL A 131 8.01 3.75 19.06
N ALA A 132 7.06 4.66 18.83
CA ALA A 132 7.03 5.95 19.51
C ALA A 132 6.87 5.80 21.03
N LEU A 133 5.98 4.90 21.48
CA LEU A 133 5.79 4.59 22.89
C LEU A 133 7.06 4.02 23.52
N MET A 134 7.73 3.09 22.84
CA MET A 134 9.00 2.51 23.29
C MET A 134 10.08 3.59 23.44
N GLN A 135 10.21 4.50 22.48
CA GLN A 135 11.15 5.62 22.57
C GLN A 135 10.85 6.50 23.79
N SER A 136 9.58 6.86 24.00
CA SER A 136 9.16 7.68 25.16
C SER A 136 9.41 7.00 26.50
N ALA A 137 9.26 5.66 26.56
CA ALA A 137 9.48 4.88 27.77
C ALA A 137 10.98 4.77 28.06
N PHE A 138 11.78 4.59 27.02
CA PHE A 138 13.23 4.51 27.12
C PHE A 138 13.83 5.84 27.59
N GLU A 139 13.36 6.98 27.07
CA GLU A 139 13.79 8.30 27.54
C GLU A 139 13.49 8.48 29.04
N ARG A 140 12.28 8.14 29.49
CA ARG A 140 11.93 8.20 30.92
C ARG A 140 12.81 7.30 31.79
N ALA A 141 13.16 6.12 31.30
CA ALA A 141 14.07 5.21 32.02
C ALA A 141 15.47 5.82 32.16
N LEU A 142 15.99 6.50 31.13
CA LEU A 142 17.29 7.18 31.19
C LEU A 142 17.29 8.35 32.18
N GLU A 143 16.19 9.10 32.25
CA GLU A 143 16.04 10.18 33.23
C GLU A 143 16.10 9.62 34.67
N THR A 144 15.43 8.49 34.89
CA THR A 144 15.45 7.81 36.20
C THR A 144 16.84 7.27 36.51
N GLU A 145 17.55 6.72 35.52
CA GLU A 145 18.90 6.19 35.72
C GLU A 145 19.93 7.29 35.97
N ALA A 146 19.79 8.46 35.33
CA ALA A 146 20.62 9.63 35.61
C ALA A 146 20.45 10.10 37.06
N ALA A 147 19.21 10.15 37.56
CA ALA A 147 18.92 10.48 38.95
C ALA A 147 19.51 9.43 39.92
N ASN A 148 19.36 8.14 39.60
CA ASN A 148 19.95 7.05 40.38
C ASN A 148 21.49 7.14 40.43
N ALA A 149 22.13 7.47 39.32
CA ALA A 149 23.59 7.59 39.23
C ALA A 149 24.11 8.76 40.07
N SER A 150 23.38 9.87 40.12
CA SER A 150 23.67 11.00 41.00
C SER A 150 23.65 10.58 42.48
N VAL A 151 22.59 9.87 42.90
CA VAL A 151 22.45 9.42 44.30
C VAL A 151 23.49 8.36 44.67
N LYS A 152 23.75 7.37 43.80
CA LYS A 152 24.62 6.23 44.10
C LYS A 152 26.11 6.57 44.03
N TYR A 153 26.49 7.38 43.03
CA TYR A 153 27.90 7.61 42.69
C TYR A 153 28.33 9.07 42.87
N GLY A 154 27.41 9.97 43.21
CA GLY A 154 27.70 11.41 43.36
C GLY A 154 27.95 12.12 42.03
N PHE A 155 27.54 11.54 40.90
CA PHE A 155 27.72 12.16 39.59
C PHE A 155 26.75 13.33 39.38
N ASP A 156 27.19 14.33 38.62
CA ASP A 156 26.27 15.37 38.16
C ASP A 156 25.19 14.76 37.26
N GLU A 157 23.93 14.92 37.67
CA GLU A 157 22.77 14.38 36.98
C GLU A 157 22.67 14.95 35.56
N ARG A 158 23.00 16.24 35.37
CA ARG A 158 22.94 16.89 34.06
C ARG A 158 23.99 16.32 33.12
N ALA A 159 25.23 16.17 33.57
CA ALA A 159 26.29 15.53 32.80
C ALA A 159 25.94 14.08 32.44
N THR A 160 25.43 13.31 33.41
CA THR A 160 25.05 11.91 33.22
C THR A 160 23.93 11.76 32.17
N ARG A 161 22.90 12.60 32.25
CA ARG A 161 21.82 12.66 31.25
C ARG A 161 22.34 12.93 29.84
N MET A 162 23.28 13.87 29.70
CA MET A 162 23.87 14.20 28.39
C MET A 162 24.65 13.02 27.81
N VAL A 163 25.45 12.35 28.63
CA VAL A 163 26.23 11.17 28.22
C VAL A 163 25.31 10.03 27.81
N LEU A 164 24.31 9.71 28.63
CA LEU A 164 23.33 8.67 28.34
C LEU A 164 22.59 8.95 27.01
N LYS A 165 22.10 10.18 26.81
CA LYS A 165 21.46 10.57 25.53
C LYS A 165 22.41 10.52 24.33
N ALA A 166 23.71 10.78 24.52
CA ALA A 166 24.71 10.62 23.46
C ALA A 166 24.92 9.13 23.11
N PHE A 167 24.97 8.25 24.10
CA PHE A 167 25.06 6.80 23.90
C PHE A 167 23.85 6.25 23.13
N VAL A 168 22.64 6.71 23.43
CA VAL A 168 21.44 6.32 22.67
C VAL A 168 21.58 6.67 21.19
N ARG A 169 21.98 7.90 20.89
CA ARG A 169 22.17 8.35 19.50
C ARG A 169 23.20 7.50 18.77
N LYS A 170 24.33 7.18 19.42
CA LYS A 170 25.35 6.33 18.81
C LYS A 170 24.88 4.88 18.62
N GLY A 171 24.14 4.34 19.59
CA GLY A 171 23.55 3.00 19.49
C GLY A 171 22.57 2.89 18.32
N LEU A 172 21.69 3.87 18.16
CA LEU A 172 20.76 3.93 17.02
C LEU A 172 21.48 4.06 15.68
N GLU A 173 22.55 4.85 15.60
CA GLU A 173 23.36 4.98 14.39
C GLU A 173 23.98 3.64 13.98
N VAL A 174 24.64 2.94 14.92
CA VAL A 174 25.26 1.63 14.67
C VAL A 174 24.21 0.58 14.30
N PHE A 175 23.07 0.60 14.99
CA PHE A 175 21.95 -0.29 14.68
C PHE A 175 21.46 -0.07 13.25
N ASN A 176 21.20 1.18 12.86
CA ASN A 176 20.73 1.51 11.51
C ASN A 176 21.75 1.10 10.43
N GLN A 177 23.04 1.36 10.65
CA GLN A 177 24.10 0.91 9.73
C GLN A 177 24.10 -0.61 9.57
N THR A 178 23.97 -1.35 10.68
CA THR A 178 23.98 -2.82 10.67
C THR A 178 22.75 -3.40 9.95
N ILE A 179 21.57 -2.81 10.18
CA ILE A 179 20.33 -3.23 9.53
C ILE A 179 20.38 -2.98 8.03
N LEU A 180 20.74 -1.77 7.61
CA LEU A 180 20.85 -1.43 6.19
C LEU A 180 21.86 -2.34 5.49
N GLY A 181 23.03 -2.57 6.08
CA GLY A 181 24.02 -3.50 5.52
C GLY A 181 23.50 -4.93 5.36
N ARG A 182 22.66 -5.43 6.30
CA ARG A 182 22.02 -6.75 6.17
C ARG A 182 20.94 -6.77 5.10
N ILE A 183 20.13 -5.72 4.98
CA ILE A 183 19.10 -5.61 3.94
C ILE A 183 19.75 -5.60 2.56
N ASP A 184 20.81 -4.81 2.39
CA ASP A 184 21.56 -4.74 1.13
C ASP A 184 22.19 -6.10 0.79
N ALA A 185 22.76 -6.81 1.77
CA ALA A 185 23.30 -8.15 1.57
C ALA A 185 22.22 -9.19 1.21
N MET A 186 21.01 -9.09 1.77
CA MET A 186 19.88 -9.95 1.38
C MET A 186 19.43 -9.65 -0.04
N ARG A 187 19.28 -8.37 -0.39
CA ARG A 187 18.92 -7.95 -1.74
C ARG A 187 19.92 -8.44 -2.79
N GLN A 188 21.22 -8.33 -2.49
CA GLN A 188 22.28 -8.83 -3.38
C GLN A 188 22.24 -10.37 -3.54
N ARG A 189 21.83 -11.11 -2.52
CA ARG A 189 21.62 -12.57 -2.62
C ARG A 189 20.40 -12.91 -3.46
N ASP A 190 19.29 -12.22 -3.24
CA ASP A 190 18.06 -12.42 -4.03
C ASP A 190 18.28 -12.08 -5.51
N GLU A 191 19.05 -11.02 -5.80
CA GLU A 191 19.46 -10.63 -7.16
C GLU A 191 20.44 -11.62 -7.79
N ALA A 192 21.30 -12.28 -6.99
CA ALA A 192 22.18 -13.36 -7.46
C ALA A 192 21.41 -14.65 -7.76
N ASP A 193 20.48 -15.07 -6.89
CA ASP A 193 19.63 -16.25 -7.08
C ASP A 193 18.66 -16.10 -8.26
N THR A 194 18.23 -14.88 -8.60
CA THR A 194 17.40 -14.63 -9.80
C THR A 194 18.21 -14.57 -11.11
N SER A 195 19.53 -14.49 -11.04
CA SER A 195 20.41 -14.48 -12.22
C SER A 195 20.91 -15.86 -12.67
N ASP A 196 20.64 -16.90 -11.86
CA ASP A 196 21.09 -18.28 -12.06
C ASP A 196 20.02 -19.19 -12.69
N GLU A 197 18.96 -18.64 -13.30
CA GLU A 197 18.09 -19.43 -14.18
C GLU A 197 18.89 -19.88 -15.42
N PRO A 198 19.10 -21.19 -15.63
CA PRO A 198 19.88 -21.68 -16.75
C PRO A 198 19.14 -21.31 -18.05
N LYS A 199 19.82 -20.55 -18.92
CA LYS A 199 19.38 -20.39 -20.30
C LYS A 199 19.38 -21.77 -20.94
N GLU A 200 18.21 -22.38 -21.08
CA GLU A 200 18.02 -23.59 -21.86
C GLU A 200 18.46 -23.28 -23.31
N GLU A 201 19.69 -23.68 -23.62
CA GLU A 201 20.18 -23.83 -24.98
C GLU A 201 19.27 -24.86 -25.67
N SER A 202 18.28 -24.37 -26.39
CA SER A 202 17.49 -25.17 -27.33
C SER A 202 18.37 -25.39 -28.56
N GLU A 203 19.29 -26.35 -28.46
CA GLU A 203 19.98 -26.92 -29.61
C GLU A 203 18.96 -27.60 -30.53
N GLN A 204 19.05 -27.19 -31.79
CA GLN A 204 18.26 -27.66 -32.93
C GLN A 204 18.50 -29.15 -33.18
N ILE A 205 17.41 -29.91 -33.37
CA ILE A 205 17.38 -31.10 -34.24
C ILE A 205 16.15 -31.01 -35.13
#